data_AF-A0A1Y2L6C2-F1
#
_entry.id   AF-A0A1Y2L6C2-F1
#
_cell.length_a   1.000
_cell.length_b   1.000
_cell.length_c   1.000
_cell.angle_alpha   90.00
_cell.angle_beta   90.00
_cell.angle_gamma   90.00
#
_symmetry.space_group_name_H-M   'P 1'
#
loop_
_entity.id
_entity.type
_entity.pdbx_description
1 polymer ?
#
loop_
_entity_poly.entity_id
_entity_poly.type
_entity_poly.pdbx_seq_one_letter_code
_entity_poly.pdbx_strand_id
1 'polypeptide(L)'
;MIATIKPPRDSFKQRHHTAAFAVLEQFANGLVEYAKQHDGSVSADKISKALAALREQDNLFDGAWMTLETDIDTVKARQNAAVRHDPFGRLLVSRFAHLLEGREAGDLEHGALSREILTPFFKVIRMMVGVDMLEEIDGEIHAIIDQHADEDDELRDPTDYWDHLAEEPQVANRLNLVFARMALHFKDYERRKQWMLQLVNDNLPHGDHGWVFTNEHCVRLLRALFRDVRAALPIPERAAELAAKLGGENVENLRNVMATLDRDVAAIHSREAANWE
;
A
#
# COMPACT_ATOMS: atom_id res chain seq x y z
N MET A 1 14.83 21.19 -32.74
CA MET A 1 14.25 19.85 -32.50
C MET A 1 15.07 19.19 -31.40
N ILE A 2 14.63 19.34 -30.15
CA ILE A 2 15.26 18.68 -29.00
C ILE A 2 14.52 17.36 -28.84
N ALA A 3 15.23 16.25 -29.08
CA ALA A 3 14.68 14.92 -28.89
C ALA A 3 14.45 14.70 -27.39
N THR A 4 13.18 14.65 -26.99
CA THR A 4 12.75 14.28 -25.65
C THR A 4 13.07 12.80 -25.46
N ILE A 5 14.25 12.50 -24.89
CA ILE A 5 14.57 11.15 -24.44
C ILE A 5 13.68 10.88 -23.22
N LYS A 6 12.52 10.28 -23.47
CA LYS A 6 11.64 9.76 -22.43
C LYS A 6 12.45 8.71 -21.65
N PRO A 7 12.60 8.84 -20.32
CA PRO A 7 13.33 7.83 -19.56
C PRO A 7 12.60 6.48 -19.72
N PRO A 8 13.33 5.36 -19.82
CA PRO A 8 12.70 4.06 -19.96
C PRO A 8 11.78 3.83 -18.75
N ARG A 9 10.53 3.45 -19.02
CA ARG A 9 9.56 3.01 -18.02
C ARG A 9 10.04 1.68 -17.44
N ASP A 10 11.05 1.74 -16.58
CA ASP A 10 11.60 0.59 -15.89
C ASP A 10 10.63 0.19 -14.78
N SER A 11 9.68 -0.68 -15.09
CA SER A 11 8.71 -1.15 -14.09
C SER A 11 9.39 -2.02 -13.03
N PHE A 12 8.87 -1.99 -11.80
CA PHE A 12 9.29 -2.89 -10.71
C PHE A 12 9.24 -4.36 -11.14
N LYS A 13 8.24 -4.73 -11.96
CA LYS A 13 8.12 -6.05 -12.59
C LYS A 13 9.31 -6.36 -13.50
N GLN A 14 9.75 -5.40 -14.35
CA GLN A 14 10.90 -5.58 -15.24
C GLN A 14 12.19 -5.81 -14.45
N ARG A 15 12.40 -5.10 -13.35
CA ARG A 15 13.63 -5.20 -12.55
C ARG A 15 13.68 -6.45 -11.67
N HIS A 16 12.54 -6.89 -11.11
CA HIS A 16 12.42 -8.21 -10.48
C HIS A 16 12.60 -9.35 -11.48
N HIS A 17 12.09 -9.16 -12.70
CA HIS A 17 12.30 -10.09 -13.80
C HIS A 17 13.79 -10.19 -14.17
N THR A 18 14.51 -9.06 -14.25
CA THR A 18 15.96 -9.03 -14.49
C THR A 18 16.76 -9.72 -13.39
N ALA A 19 16.42 -9.48 -12.11
CA ALA A 19 17.10 -10.15 -10.99
C ALA A 19 16.86 -11.67 -10.99
N ALA A 20 15.61 -12.11 -11.20
CA ALA A 20 15.29 -13.53 -11.34
C ALA A 20 15.97 -14.17 -12.56
N PHE A 21 16.04 -13.45 -13.69
CA PHE A 21 16.74 -13.92 -14.89
C PHE A 21 18.25 -13.98 -14.70
N ALA A 22 18.87 -13.02 -14.00
CA ALA A 22 20.30 -13.04 -13.70
C ALA A 22 20.68 -14.28 -12.89
N VAL A 23 19.84 -14.65 -11.90
CA VAL A 23 20.01 -15.89 -11.13
C VAL A 23 19.88 -17.13 -12.01
N LEU A 24 18.88 -17.17 -12.90
CA LEU A 24 18.68 -18.29 -13.84
C LEU A 24 19.80 -18.39 -14.88
N GLU A 25 20.34 -17.27 -15.36
CA GLU A 25 21.48 -17.23 -16.28
C GLU A 25 22.76 -17.70 -15.60
N GLN A 26 23.01 -17.30 -14.36
CA GLN A 26 24.17 -17.75 -13.58
C GLN A 26 24.09 -19.26 -13.33
N PHE A 27 22.90 -19.78 -13.04
CA PHE A 27 22.64 -21.22 -12.94
C PHE A 27 22.86 -21.96 -14.27
N ALA A 28 22.35 -21.41 -15.38
CA ALA A 28 22.53 -21.97 -16.72
C ALA A 28 24.01 -21.98 -17.14
N ASN A 29 24.74 -20.91 -16.86
CA ASN A 29 26.18 -20.82 -17.13
C ASN A 29 26.97 -21.86 -16.32
N GLY A 30 26.62 -22.08 -15.05
CA GLY A 30 27.21 -23.14 -14.23
C GLY A 30 26.98 -24.54 -14.81
N LEU A 31 25.77 -24.83 -15.32
CA LEU A 31 25.48 -26.10 -15.99
C LEU A 31 26.24 -26.25 -17.32
N VAL A 32 26.39 -25.17 -18.09
CA VAL A 32 27.16 -25.16 -19.34
C VAL A 32 28.65 -25.41 -19.08
N GLU A 33 29.22 -24.79 -18.05
CA GLU A 33 30.61 -24.97 -17.68
C GLU A 33 30.89 -26.38 -17.16
N TYR A 34 29.96 -26.93 -16.38
CA TYR A 34 30.00 -28.33 -15.94
C TYR A 34 29.85 -29.32 -17.11
N ALA A 35 29.00 -29.01 -18.10
CA ALA A 35 28.87 -29.81 -19.33
C ALA A 35 30.18 -29.83 -20.12
N LYS A 36 30.86 -28.68 -20.24
CA LYS A 36 32.16 -28.57 -20.94
C LYS A 36 33.25 -29.41 -20.28
N GLN A 37 33.20 -29.58 -18.96
CA GLN A 37 34.14 -30.42 -18.21
C GLN A 37 33.85 -31.93 -18.31
N HIS A 38 32.69 -32.32 -18.86
CA HIS A 38 32.23 -33.71 -18.96
C HIS A 38 31.66 -34.05 -20.36
N ASP A 39 32.48 -33.86 -21.40
CA ASP A 39 32.21 -34.25 -22.80
C ASP A 39 30.89 -33.69 -23.39
N GLY A 40 30.42 -32.54 -22.89
CA GLY A 40 29.24 -31.87 -23.41
C GLY A 40 27.91 -32.51 -23.02
N SER A 41 27.89 -33.48 -22.09
CA SER A 41 26.66 -34.12 -21.62
C SER A 41 26.46 -34.00 -20.11
N VAL A 42 25.27 -33.55 -19.69
CA VAL A 42 24.88 -33.49 -18.28
C VAL A 42 23.66 -34.40 -18.08
N SER A 43 23.82 -35.45 -17.28
CA SER A 43 22.70 -36.33 -16.92
C SER A 43 21.83 -35.69 -15.84
N ALA A 44 20.56 -36.11 -15.75
CA ALA A 44 19.61 -35.60 -14.75
C ALA A 44 20.11 -35.75 -13.30
N ASP A 45 20.83 -36.83 -12.99
CA ASP A 45 21.47 -37.05 -11.68
C ASP A 45 22.57 -36.01 -11.39
N LYS A 46 23.34 -35.64 -12.42
CA LYS A 46 24.39 -34.63 -12.31
C LYS A 46 23.83 -33.22 -12.16
N ILE A 47 22.74 -32.89 -12.87
CA ILE A 47 22.01 -31.62 -12.68
C ILE A 47 21.50 -31.50 -11.24
N SER A 48 20.95 -32.58 -10.70
CA SER A 48 20.43 -32.60 -9.33
C SER A 48 21.54 -32.43 -8.28
N LYS A 49 22.73 -33.02 -8.51
CA LYS A 49 23.90 -32.83 -7.65
C LYS A 49 24.48 -31.42 -7.74
N ALA A 50 24.53 -30.82 -8.94
CA ALA A 50 24.95 -29.43 -9.12
C ALA A 50 23.99 -28.45 -8.41
N LEU A 51 22.67 -28.71 -8.47
CA LEU A 51 21.66 -27.98 -7.72
C LEU A 51 21.87 -28.06 -6.20
N ALA A 52 22.17 -29.26 -5.69
CA ALA A 52 22.44 -29.45 -4.26
C ALA A 52 23.71 -28.69 -3.82
N ALA A 53 24.78 -28.74 -4.61
CA ALA A 53 26.03 -28.04 -4.32
C ALA A 53 25.90 -26.51 -4.36
N LEU A 54 25.10 -25.98 -5.30
CA LEU A 54 24.80 -24.55 -5.39
C LEU A 54 23.92 -24.06 -4.23
N ARG A 55 23.05 -24.93 -3.69
CA ARG A 55 22.23 -24.63 -2.50
C ARG A 55 23.06 -24.51 -1.22
N GLU A 56 24.24 -25.12 -1.17
CA GLU A 56 25.17 -25.05 -0.02
C GLU A 56 26.16 -23.87 -0.13
N GLN A 57 26.14 -23.10 -1.21
CA GLN A 57 26.94 -21.87 -1.33
C GLN A 57 26.17 -20.68 -0.76
N ASP A 58 26.45 -20.33 0.49
CA ASP A 58 25.80 -19.23 1.22
C ASP A 58 25.91 -17.87 0.53
N ASN A 59 26.92 -17.67 -0.33
CA ASN A 59 27.21 -16.41 -1.01
C ASN A 59 26.74 -16.35 -2.48
N LEU A 60 26.09 -17.40 -2.98
CA LEU A 60 25.68 -17.50 -4.38
C LEU A 60 24.72 -16.36 -4.77
N PHE A 61 23.90 -15.94 -3.81
CA PHE A 61 22.88 -14.92 -4.00
C PHE A 61 23.30 -13.54 -3.50
N ASP A 62 24.46 -13.39 -2.85
CA ASP A 62 24.87 -12.13 -2.23
C ASP A 62 24.96 -10.98 -3.22
N GLY A 63 25.39 -11.22 -4.47
CA GLY A 63 25.43 -10.17 -5.49
C GLY A 63 24.03 -9.73 -5.96
N ALA A 64 23.13 -10.70 -6.16
CA ALA A 64 21.73 -10.43 -6.51
C ALA A 64 20.99 -9.77 -5.34
N TRP A 65 21.32 -10.20 -4.12
CA TRP A 65 20.80 -9.68 -2.87
C TRP A 65 21.31 -8.28 -2.58
N MET A 66 22.59 -7.98 -2.75
CA MET A 66 23.15 -6.63 -2.64
C MET A 66 22.56 -5.68 -3.69
N THR A 67 22.26 -6.17 -4.89
CA THR A 67 21.57 -5.37 -5.91
C THR A 67 20.15 -5.03 -5.45
N LEU A 68 19.43 -6.02 -4.91
CA LEU A 68 18.11 -5.81 -4.30
C LEU A 68 18.16 -4.91 -3.05
N GLU A 69 19.20 -5.00 -2.23
CA GLU A 69 19.35 -4.28 -0.97
C GLU A 69 19.74 -2.81 -1.18
N THR A 70 20.67 -2.55 -2.11
CA THR A 70 21.02 -1.20 -2.56
C THR A 70 19.83 -0.50 -3.23
N ASP A 71 19.00 -1.27 -3.94
CA ASP A 71 17.73 -0.80 -4.52
C ASP A 71 16.67 -0.55 -3.44
N ILE A 72 16.60 -1.38 -2.40
CA ILE A 72 15.70 -1.18 -1.26
C ILE A 72 16.04 0.11 -0.52
N ASP A 73 17.32 0.44 -0.32
CA ASP A 73 17.70 1.66 0.40
C ASP A 73 17.53 2.93 -0.43
N THR A 74 17.73 2.87 -1.75
CA THR A 74 17.34 3.97 -2.65
C THR A 74 15.82 4.08 -2.82
N VAL A 75 15.07 2.96 -2.78
CA VAL A 75 13.61 2.95 -2.72
C VAL A 75 13.10 3.48 -1.39
N LYS A 76 13.71 3.18 -0.24
CA LYS A 76 13.37 3.73 1.07
C LYS A 76 13.64 5.23 1.14
N ALA A 77 14.78 5.69 0.61
CA ALA A 77 15.10 7.12 0.52
C ALA A 77 14.10 7.86 -0.40
N ARG A 78 13.75 7.26 -1.55
CA ARG A 78 12.70 7.79 -2.44
C ARG A 78 11.31 7.64 -1.87
N GLN A 79 10.99 6.61 -1.08
CA GLN A 79 9.69 6.43 -0.42
C GLN A 79 9.51 7.45 0.70
N ASN A 80 10.54 7.74 1.48
CA ASN A 80 10.47 8.75 2.54
C ASN A 80 10.37 10.18 1.97
N ALA A 81 11.04 10.46 0.84
CA ALA A 81 10.89 11.72 0.11
C ALA A 81 9.55 11.80 -0.66
N ALA A 82 9.11 10.70 -1.27
CA ALA A 82 7.84 10.62 -1.99
C ALA A 82 6.66 10.71 -1.02
N VAL A 83 6.63 10.03 0.13
CA VAL A 83 5.50 10.13 1.09
C VAL A 83 5.26 11.58 1.56
N ARG A 84 6.30 12.42 1.60
CA ARG A 84 6.16 13.86 1.89
C ARG A 84 5.65 14.68 0.70
N HIS A 85 5.79 14.19 -0.53
CA HIS A 85 5.37 14.83 -1.79
C HIS A 85 4.36 13.98 -2.61
N ASP A 86 3.74 12.97 -2.01
CA ASP A 86 2.80 12.02 -2.65
C ASP A 86 1.38 12.46 -2.28
N PRO A 87 0.61 13.02 -3.23
CA PRO A 87 -0.75 13.49 -2.99
C PRO A 87 -1.64 12.39 -2.43
N PHE A 88 -1.53 11.17 -2.95
CA PHE A 88 -2.33 10.03 -2.48
C PHE A 88 -1.98 9.67 -1.04
N GLY A 89 -0.69 9.61 -0.71
CA GLY A 89 -0.22 9.37 0.66
C GLY A 89 -0.73 10.40 1.67
N ARG A 90 -0.71 11.68 1.30
CA ARG A 90 -1.23 12.78 2.15
C ARG A 90 -2.75 12.69 2.35
N LEU A 91 -3.49 12.48 1.27
CA LEU A 91 -4.94 12.31 1.31
C LEU A 91 -5.37 11.08 2.11
N LEU A 92 -4.58 10.00 2.06
CA LEU A 92 -4.80 8.84 2.92
C LEU A 92 -4.62 9.20 4.40
N VAL A 93 -3.50 9.85 4.75
CA VAL A 93 -3.17 10.21 6.14
C VAL A 93 -4.16 11.19 6.72
N SER A 94 -4.62 12.19 5.96
CA SER A 94 -5.59 13.17 6.47
C SER A 94 -6.87 12.52 6.99
N ARG A 95 -7.28 11.35 6.44
CA ARG A 95 -8.47 10.61 6.91
C ARG A 95 -8.33 10.04 8.32
N PHE A 96 -7.12 9.70 8.75
CA PHE A 96 -6.88 9.05 10.04
C PHE A 96 -5.83 9.77 10.90
N ALA A 97 -5.41 10.97 10.52
CA ALA A 97 -4.38 11.72 11.23
C ALA A 97 -4.71 11.95 12.72
N HIS A 98 -6.00 12.10 13.05
CA HIS A 98 -6.51 12.24 14.41
C HIS A 98 -6.25 10.98 15.29
N LEU A 99 -6.05 9.82 14.68
CA LEU A 99 -5.75 8.56 15.38
C LEU A 99 -4.27 8.38 15.70
N LEU A 100 -3.38 9.20 15.13
CA LEU A 100 -1.94 9.11 15.36
C LEU A 100 -1.56 9.68 16.74
N GLU A 101 -0.51 9.13 17.34
CA GLU A 101 0.06 9.63 18.58
C GLU A 101 0.42 11.13 18.49
N GLY A 102 0.26 11.86 19.61
CA GLY A 102 0.51 13.29 19.69
C GLY A 102 -0.56 14.17 19.02
N ARG A 103 -1.72 13.58 18.67
CA ARG A 103 -2.91 14.27 18.19
C ARG A 103 -4.08 14.01 19.16
N GLU A 104 -5.31 13.99 18.63
CA GLU A 104 -6.55 13.79 19.40
C GLU A 104 -6.60 12.43 20.12
N ALA A 105 -5.93 11.40 19.59
CA ALA A 105 -5.89 10.07 20.19
C ALA A 105 -4.95 9.93 21.40
N GLY A 106 -4.16 10.96 21.76
CA GLY A 106 -3.26 10.90 22.91
C GLY A 106 -1.96 10.13 22.62
N ASP A 107 -1.57 9.24 23.54
CA ASP A 107 -0.33 8.44 23.46
C ASP A 107 -0.61 6.98 23.09
N LEU A 108 0.46 6.20 22.90
CA LEU A 108 0.38 4.79 22.54
C LEU A 108 -0.25 3.91 23.64
N GLU A 109 -0.13 4.30 24.91
CA GLU A 109 -0.69 3.57 26.05
C GLU A 109 -2.23 3.66 26.06
N HIS A 110 -2.78 4.76 25.57
CA HIS A 110 -4.21 4.99 25.40
C HIS A 110 -4.76 4.49 24.04
N GLY A 111 -3.95 3.73 23.28
CA GLY A 111 -4.37 3.08 22.03
C GLY A 111 -4.28 3.98 20.78
N ALA A 112 -3.42 5.01 20.82
CA ALA A 112 -3.08 5.76 19.61
C ALA A 112 -2.25 4.93 18.62
N LEU A 113 -2.34 5.28 17.34
CA LEU A 113 -1.53 4.70 16.29
C LEU A 113 -0.12 5.31 16.31
N SER A 114 0.90 4.44 16.39
CA SER A 114 2.30 4.86 16.20
C SER A 114 2.52 5.46 14.82
N ARG A 115 3.34 6.52 14.72
CA ARG A 115 3.71 7.08 13.40
C ARG A 115 4.55 6.12 12.57
N GLU A 116 5.14 5.10 13.19
CA GLU A 116 5.91 4.06 12.52
C GLU A 116 5.03 3.20 11.59
N ILE A 117 3.70 3.21 11.75
CA ILE A 117 2.81 2.47 10.86
C ILE A 117 2.76 3.02 9.45
N LEU A 118 3.09 4.30 9.25
CA LEU A 118 2.81 5.00 8.00
C LEU A 118 3.51 4.31 6.83
N THR A 119 4.80 4.02 6.97
CA THR A 119 5.58 3.39 5.90
C THR A 119 5.10 1.96 5.59
N PRO A 120 4.93 1.04 6.57
CA PRO A 120 4.34 -0.27 6.35
C PRO A 120 2.92 -0.21 5.76
N PHE A 121 2.08 0.68 6.28
CA PHE A 121 0.71 0.85 5.82
C PHE A 121 0.65 1.25 4.34
N PHE A 122 1.41 2.26 3.93
CA PHE A 122 1.47 2.67 2.52
C PHE A 122 1.97 1.54 1.63
N LYS A 123 2.98 0.80 2.08
CA LYS A 123 3.47 -0.38 1.35
C LYS A 123 2.35 -1.41 1.15
N VAL A 124 1.61 -1.73 2.20
CA VAL A 124 0.50 -2.71 2.14
C VAL A 124 -0.65 -2.22 1.26
N ILE A 125 -1.04 -0.95 1.36
CA ILE A 125 -2.06 -0.36 0.48
C ILE A 125 -1.62 -0.44 -0.98
N ARG A 126 -0.37 -0.09 -1.28
CA ARG A 126 0.15 -0.18 -2.65
C ARG A 126 0.18 -1.63 -3.17
N MET A 127 0.50 -2.60 -2.31
CA MET A 127 0.43 -4.03 -2.64
C MET A 127 -1.02 -4.52 -2.85
N MET A 128 -1.98 -3.98 -2.10
CA MET A 128 -3.39 -4.36 -2.21
C MET A 128 -4.02 -3.86 -3.49
N VAL A 129 -3.77 -2.59 -3.82
CA VAL A 129 -4.35 -1.88 -4.97
C VAL A 129 -3.63 -2.26 -6.27
N GLY A 130 -2.31 -2.48 -6.21
CA GLY A 130 -1.49 -2.77 -7.37
C GLY A 130 -1.13 -1.53 -8.18
N VAL A 131 -0.12 -1.65 -9.04
CA VAL A 131 0.47 -0.51 -9.77
C VAL A 131 -0.53 0.14 -10.73
N ASP A 132 -1.30 -0.67 -11.47
CA ASP A 132 -2.21 -0.15 -12.50
C ASP A 132 -3.31 0.74 -11.90
N MET A 133 -3.87 0.33 -10.76
CA MET A 133 -4.90 1.12 -10.08
C MET A 133 -4.32 2.29 -9.28
N LEU A 134 -3.08 2.19 -8.79
CA LEU A 134 -2.39 3.36 -8.24
C LEU A 134 -2.15 4.43 -9.30
N GLU A 135 -1.72 4.05 -10.51
CA GLU A 135 -1.57 5.01 -11.62
C GLU A 135 -2.91 5.67 -12.00
N GLU A 136 -4.02 4.91 -11.98
CA GLU A 136 -5.35 5.45 -12.19
C GLU A 136 -5.74 6.44 -11.09
N ILE A 137 -5.55 6.06 -9.81
CA ILE A 137 -5.85 6.92 -8.65
C ILE A 137 -4.98 8.18 -8.67
N ASP A 138 -3.68 8.04 -8.89
CA ASP A 138 -2.75 9.17 -9.01
C ASP A 138 -3.15 10.07 -10.17
N GLY A 139 -3.51 9.50 -11.32
CA GLY A 139 -4.01 10.27 -12.47
C GLY A 139 -5.30 11.03 -12.16
N GLU A 140 -6.23 10.41 -11.43
CA GLU A 140 -7.45 11.08 -10.98
C GLU A 140 -7.16 12.21 -10.00
N ILE A 141 -6.22 12.02 -9.07
CA ILE A 141 -5.82 13.04 -8.10
C ILE A 141 -5.13 14.21 -8.82
N HIS A 142 -4.20 13.96 -9.74
CA HIS A 142 -3.55 15.01 -10.53
C HIS A 142 -4.56 15.75 -11.41
N ALA A 143 -5.52 15.05 -12.04
CA ALA A 143 -6.57 15.71 -12.81
C ALA A 143 -7.48 16.59 -11.94
N ILE A 144 -7.69 16.24 -10.67
CA ILE A 144 -8.39 17.11 -9.73
C ILE A 144 -7.55 18.34 -9.42
N ILE A 145 -6.28 18.16 -9.11
CA ILE A 145 -5.35 19.27 -8.80
C ILE A 145 -5.29 20.24 -9.98
N ASP A 146 -5.05 19.75 -11.20
CA ASP A 146 -4.95 20.58 -12.41
C ASP A 146 -6.25 21.35 -12.71
N GLN A 147 -7.41 20.84 -12.28
CA GLN A 147 -8.71 21.50 -12.45
C GLN A 147 -8.99 22.57 -11.38
N HIS A 148 -8.31 22.51 -10.24
CA HIS A 148 -8.55 23.38 -9.07
C HIS A 148 -7.31 24.21 -8.70
N ALA A 149 -6.21 24.09 -9.45
CA ALA A 149 -5.07 24.97 -9.37
C ALA A 149 -5.44 26.31 -10.05
N ASP A 150 -6.01 27.23 -9.28
CA ASP A 150 -6.18 28.61 -9.74
C ASP A 150 -4.81 29.29 -9.86
N GLU A 151 -4.67 30.18 -10.85
CA GLU A 151 -3.43 30.94 -11.13
C GLU A 151 -3.01 31.88 -9.97
N ASP A 152 -3.88 32.13 -9.00
CA ASP A 152 -3.65 33.04 -7.86
C ASP A 152 -3.25 32.33 -6.55
N ASP A 153 -3.16 31.00 -6.50
CA ASP A 153 -2.95 30.24 -5.26
C ASP A 153 -1.45 30.02 -4.92
N GLU A 154 -0.61 31.03 -5.20
CA GLU A 154 0.86 31.00 -5.02
C GLU A 154 1.34 31.09 -3.55
N LEU A 155 0.45 31.21 -2.57
CA LEU A 155 0.85 31.31 -1.15
C LEU A 155 -0.08 30.53 -0.21
N ARG A 156 0.21 29.24 -0.01
CA ARG A 156 -0.12 28.56 1.25
C ARG A 156 0.83 27.41 1.54
N ASP A 157 1.06 27.15 2.82
CA ASP A 157 1.76 25.95 3.28
C ASP A 157 1.18 24.76 2.52
N PRO A 158 2.01 23.93 1.85
CA PRO A 158 1.54 22.78 1.10
C PRO A 158 0.57 21.91 1.90
N THR A 159 0.69 21.86 3.23
CA THR A 159 -0.17 21.08 4.12
C THR A 159 -1.59 21.63 4.20
N ASP A 160 -1.75 22.94 4.39
CA ASP A 160 -3.06 23.60 4.48
C ASP A 160 -3.81 23.57 3.14
N TYR A 161 -3.07 23.63 2.03
CA TYR A 161 -3.63 23.50 0.68
C TYR A 161 -4.36 22.17 0.47
N TRP A 162 -3.76 21.04 0.89
CA TRP A 162 -4.39 19.73 0.71
C TRP A 162 -5.63 19.53 1.56
N ASP A 163 -5.62 20.04 2.79
CA ASP A 163 -6.75 19.94 3.70
C ASP A 163 -7.92 20.78 3.16
N HIS A 164 -7.66 22.00 2.69
CA HIS A 164 -8.66 22.83 2.01
C HIS A 164 -9.18 22.21 0.70
N LEU A 165 -8.30 21.69 -0.15
CA LEU A 165 -8.69 21.05 -1.40
C LEU A 165 -9.56 19.80 -1.14
N ALA A 166 -9.30 19.05 -0.08
CA ALA A 166 -10.11 17.89 0.30
C ALA A 166 -11.50 18.27 0.83
N GLU A 167 -11.69 19.50 1.31
CA GLU A 167 -12.97 20.04 1.80
C GLU A 167 -13.88 20.52 0.67
N GLU A 168 -13.32 20.86 -0.50
CA GLU A 168 -14.10 21.29 -1.66
C GLU A 168 -15.07 20.19 -2.12
N PRO A 169 -16.39 20.45 -2.23
CA PRO A 169 -17.39 19.38 -2.43
C PRO A 169 -17.18 18.52 -3.67
N GLN A 170 -16.70 19.13 -4.77
CA GLN A 170 -16.43 18.43 -6.02
C GLN A 170 -15.23 17.48 -5.88
N VAL A 171 -14.18 17.95 -5.19
CA VAL A 171 -12.98 17.18 -4.88
C VAL A 171 -13.31 16.06 -3.90
N ALA A 172 -14.01 16.37 -2.81
CA ALA A 172 -14.44 15.42 -1.79
C ALA A 172 -15.22 14.25 -2.40
N ASN A 173 -16.15 14.53 -3.33
CA ASN A 173 -16.91 13.48 -4.03
C ASN A 173 -16.04 12.56 -4.88
N ARG A 174 -14.99 13.11 -5.51
CA ARG A 174 -14.09 12.37 -6.39
C ARG A 174 -13.07 11.56 -5.58
N LEU A 175 -12.55 12.13 -4.49
CA LEU A 175 -11.78 11.41 -3.48
C LEU A 175 -12.60 10.27 -2.85
N ASN A 176 -13.88 10.50 -2.57
CA ASN A 176 -14.75 9.46 -2.04
C ASN A 176 -14.90 8.27 -3.00
N LEU A 177 -14.87 8.51 -4.32
CA LEU A 177 -14.84 7.45 -5.32
C LEU A 177 -13.55 6.62 -5.25
N VAL A 178 -12.40 7.27 -5.09
CA VAL A 178 -11.10 6.60 -4.89
C VAL A 178 -11.17 5.70 -3.65
N PHE A 179 -11.65 6.22 -2.51
CA PHE A 179 -11.81 5.43 -1.29
C PHE A 179 -12.84 4.31 -1.42
N ALA A 180 -13.91 4.51 -2.19
CA ALA A 180 -14.87 3.46 -2.50
C ALA A 180 -14.24 2.33 -3.31
N ARG A 181 -13.41 2.64 -4.32
CA ARG A 181 -12.65 1.62 -5.06
C ARG A 181 -11.70 0.86 -4.15
N MET A 182 -10.99 1.55 -3.26
CA MET A 182 -10.12 0.92 -2.26
C MET A 182 -10.92 -0.03 -1.34
N ALA A 183 -12.09 0.38 -0.89
CA ALA A 183 -12.95 -0.42 -0.02
C ALA A 183 -13.43 -1.73 -0.69
N LEU A 184 -13.57 -1.77 -2.02
CA LEU A 184 -13.94 -3.00 -2.73
C LEU A 184 -12.91 -4.13 -2.59
N HIS A 185 -11.64 -3.80 -2.34
CA HIS A 185 -10.63 -4.83 -2.04
C HIS A 185 -10.97 -5.60 -0.77
N PHE A 186 -11.78 -5.04 0.13
CA PHE A 186 -12.23 -5.68 1.36
C PHE A 186 -13.54 -6.47 1.20
N LYS A 187 -13.96 -6.84 -0.02
CA LYS A 187 -15.13 -7.70 -0.23
C LYS A 187 -15.13 -8.95 0.67
N ASP A 188 -13.97 -9.60 0.78
CA ASP A 188 -13.70 -10.63 1.77
C ASP A 188 -13.08 -9.99 3.04
N TYR A 189 -13.90 -9.24 3.77
CA TYR A 189 -13.44 -8.31 4.82
C TYR A 189 -12.50 -8.97 5.84
N GLU A 190 -12.92 -10.07 6.44
CA GLU A 190 -12.13 -10.73 7.51
C GLU A 190 -10.78 -11.21 6.98
N ARG A 191 -10.78 -11.87 5.81
CA ARG A 191 -9.55 -12.36 5.18
C ARG A 191 -8.59 -11.21 4.86
N ARG A 192 -9.10 -10.09 4.33
CA ARG A 192 -8.26 -8.94 3.98
C ARG A 192 -7.79 -8.12 5.17
N LYS A 193 -8.60 -8.01 6.21
CA LYS A 193 -8.19 -7.42 7.50
C LYS A 193 -7.04 -8.22 8.11
N GLN A 194 -7.16 -9.55 8.20
CA GLN A 194 -6.09 -10.42 8.72
C GLN A 194 -4.81 -10.32 7.87
N TRP A 195 -4.94 -10.31 6.55
CA TRP A 195 -3.81 -10.11 5.65
C TRP A 195 -3.11 -8.75 5.85
N MET A 196 -3.89 -7.67 6.01
CA MET A 196 -3.34 -6.33 6.28
C MET A 196 -2.63 -6.29 7.63
N LEU A 197 -3.25 -6.83 8.68
CA LEU A 197 -2.67 -6.91 10.02
C LEU A 197 -1.31 -7.62 10.00
N GLN A 198 -1.25 -8.78 9.35
CA GLN A 198 -0.02 -9.55 9.22
C GLN A 198 1.07 -8.75 8.51
N LEU A 199 0.78 -8.25 7.30
CA LEU A 199 1.81 -7.56 6.52
C LEU A 199 2.26 -6.24 7.14
N VAL A 200 1.37 -5.48 7.80
CA VAL A 200 1.79 -4.25 8.48
C VAL A 200 2.78 -4.61 9.59
N ASN A 201 2.45 -5.60 10.43
CA ASN A 201 3.33 -6.03 11.52
C ASN A 201 4.66 -6.62 11.02
N ASP A 202 4.64 -7.45 9.97
CA ASP A 202 5.84 -8.02 9.36
C ASP A 202 6.81 -6.94 8.83
N ASN A 203 6.30 -5.74 8.56
CA ASN A 203 7.08 -4.62 8.02
C ASN A 203 7.34 -3.50 9.05
N LEU A 204 6.88 -3.64 10.30
CA LEU A 204 7.20 -2.66 11.35
C LEU A 204 8.70 -2.73 11.69
N PRO A 205 9.32 -1.57 12.00
CA PRO A 205 10.68 -1.57 12.54
C PRO A 205 10.67 -2.28 13.90
N HIS A 206 11.49 -3.32 14.04
CA HIS A 206 11.63 -4.05 15.29
C HIS A 206 12.59 -3.28 16.21
N GLY A 207 12.10 -2.23 16.86
CA GLY A 207 12.84 -1.44 17.86
C GLY A 207 12.53 -1.85 19.31
N ASP A 208 13.21 -1.24 20.27
CA ASP A 208 13.10 -1.53 21.72
C ASP A 208 11.68 -1.32 22.32
N HIS A 209 10.78 -0.63 21.60
CA HIS A 209 9.47 -0.23 22.12
C HIS A 209 8.31 -1.18 21.80
N GLY A 210 8.54 -2.30 21.08
CA GLY A 210 7.61 -3.44 21.02
C GLY A 210 6.16 -3.16 20.59
N TRP A 211 5.87 -2.02 19.98
CA TRP A 211 4.51 -1.64 19.60
C TRP A 211 4.00 -2.53 18.45
N VAL A 212 2.75 -2.98 18.55
CA VAL A 212 2.13 -3.91 17.59
C VAL A 212 0.86 -3.30 17.02
N PHE A 213 0.67 -3.46 15.71
CA PHE A 213 -0.58 -3.09 15.05
C PHE A 213 -1.65 -4.17 15.33
N THR A 214 -2.55 -3.85 16.25
CA THR A 214 -3.60 -4.77 16.72
C THR A 214 -4.82 -4.77 15.81
N ASN A 215 -5.71 -5.75 16.00
CA ASN A 215 -7.01 -5.77 15.32
C ASN A 215 -7.83 -4.49 15.59
N GLU A 216 -7.78 -3.98 16.82
CA GLU A 216 -8.49 -2.75 17.18
C GLU A 216 -7.94 -1.53 16.42
N HIS A 217 -6.61 -1.39 16.37
CA HIS A 217 -5.93 -0.37 15.56
C HIS A 217 -6.37 -0.43 14.09
N CYS A 218 -6.43 -1.63 13.51
CA CYS A 218 -6.86 -1.83 12.14
C CYS A 218 -8.33 -1.45 11.91
N VAL A 219 -9.24 -1.86 12.80
CA VAL A 219 -10.67 -1.51 12.68
C VAL A 219 -10.88 0.00 12.80
N ARG A 220 -10.24 0.66 13.79
CA ARG A 220 -10.30 2.12 13.96
C ARG A 220 -9.76 2.85 12.72
N LEU A 221 -8.62 2.38 12.19
CA LEU A 221 -8.01 2.92 10.97
C LEU A 221 -8.94 2.78 9.76
N LEU A 222 -9.48 1.59 9.49
CA LEU A 222 -10.39 1.36 8.35
C LEU A 222 -11.70 2.16 8.50
N ARG A 223 -12.21 2.31 9.72
CA ARG A 223 -13.39 3.13 10.00
C ARG A 223 -13.16 4.59 9.65
N ALA A 224 -12.00 5.14 10.03
CA ALA A 224 -11.62 6.50 9.69
C ALA A 224 -11.40 6.66 8.17
N LEU A 225 -10.70 5.72 7.56
CA LEU A 225 -10.38 5.71 6.13
C LEU A 225 -11.64 5.73 5.25
N PHE A 226 -12.64 4.92 5.58
CA PHE A 226 -13.87 4.77 4.80
C PHE A 226 -15.04 5.59 5.35
N ARG A 227 -14.80 6.56 6.23
CA ARG A 227 -15.84 7.37 6.89
C ARG A 227 -16.83 7.97 5.89
N ASP A 228 -16.33 8.60 4.84
CA ASP A 228 -17.17 9.32 3.88
C ASP A 228 -17.93 8.35 2.94
N VAL A 229 -17.32 7.21 2.61
CA VAL A 229 -17.99 6.13 1.86
C VAL A 229 -19.17 5.60 2.69
N ARG A 230 -18.93 5.34 3.99
CA ARG A 230 -19.95 4.91 4.95
C ARG A 230 -21.09 5.91 5.09
N ALA A 231 -20.78 7.21 5.11
CA ALA A 231 -21.79 8.26 5.20
C ALA A 231 -22.59 8.44 3.90
N ALA A 232 -22.00 8.11 2.74
CA ALA A 232 -22.66 8.25 1.44
C ALA A 232 -23.65 7.11 1.12
N LEU A 233 -23.33 5.87 1.50
CA LEU A 233 -24.13 4.69 1.13
C LEU A 233 -25.61 4.70 1.58
N PRO A 234 -25.99 5.27 2.74
CA PRO A 234 -27.39 5.37 3.16
C PRO A 234 -28.20 6.44 2.41
N ILE A 235 -27.52 7.41 1.77
CA ILE A 235 -28.17 8.53 1.08
C ILE A 235 -28.49 8.09 -0.35
N PRO A 236 -29.77 8.00 -0.76
CA PRO A 236 -30.16 7.44 -2.06
C PRO A 236 -29.50 8.13 -3.25
N GLU A 237 -29.41 9.47 -3.26
CA GLU A 237 -28.78 10.18 -4.38
C GLU A 237 -27.29 9.84 -4.50
N ARG A 238 -26.55 9.86 -3.38
CA ARG A 238 -25.11 9.56 -3.35
C ARG A 238 -24.82 8.09 -3.66
N ALA A 239 -25.67 7.18 -3.19
CA ALA A 239 -25.56 5.77 -3.52
C ALA A 239 -25.83 5.52 -5.01
N ALA A 240 -26.76 6.25 -5.63
CA ALA A 240 -27.01 6.18 -7.07
C ALA A 240 -25.83 6.72 -7.89
N GLU A 241 -25.19 7.81 -7.45
CA GLU A 241 -23.97 8.33 -8.06
C GLU A 241 -22.82 7.31 -8.01
N LEU A 242 -22.62 6.65 -6.87
CA LEU A 242 -21.65 5.57 -6.74
C LEU A 242 -22.00 4.38 -7.63
N ALA A 243 -23.29 4.01 -7.73
CA ALA A 243 -23.75 2.92 -8.58
C ALA A 243 -23.54 3.22 -10.07
N ALA A 244 -23.73 4.47 -10.50
CA ALA A 244 -23.47 4.90 -11.87
C ALA A 244 -21.99 4.79 -12.24
N LYS A 245 -21.08 5.02 -11.29
CA LYS A 245 -19.63 4.99 -11.52
C LYS A 245 -18.98 3.62 -11.32
N LEU A 246 -19.46 2.85 -10.32
CA LEU A 246 -18.87 1.58 -9.91
C LEU A 246 -19.69 0.36 -10.33
N GLY A 247 -20.96 0.54 -10.67
CA GLY A 247 -21.92 -0.54 -10.89
C GLY A 247 -22.67 -0.94 -9.61
N GLY A 248 -23.93 -1.37 -9.77
CA GLY A 248 -24.81 -1.69 -8.65
C GLY A 248 -24.31 -2.83 -7.76
N GLU A 249 -23.69 -3.87 -8.34
CA GLU A 249 -23.09 -4.97 -7.57
C GLU A 249 -21.98 -4.48 -6.63
N ASN A 250 -21.14 -3.55 -7.11
CA ASN A 250 -20.06 -3.00 -6.31
C ASN A 250 -20.58 -2.14 -5.16
N VAL A 251 -21.66 -1.39 -5.35
CA VAL A 251 -22.31 -0.67 -4.24
C VAL A 251 -22.85 -1.65 -3.19
N GLU A 252 -23.39 -2.79 -3.59
CA GLU A 252 -23.84 -3.80 -2.64
C GLU A 252 -22.67 -4.46 -1.90
N ASN A 253 -21.57 -4.75 -2.60
CA ASN A 253 -20.33 -5.20 -1.96
C ASN A 253 -19.85 -4.15 -0.92
N LEU A 254 -19.86 -2.86 -1.26
CA LEU A 254 -19.50 -1.79 -0.32
C LEU A 254 -20.41 -1.79 0.91
N ARG A 255 -21.72 -1.94 0.75
CA ARG A 255 -22.64 -2.03 1.91
C ARG A 255 -22.27 -3.21 2.81
N ASN A 256 -21.98 -4.37 2.23
CA ASN A 256 -21.57 -5.55 2.99
C ASN A 256 -20.25 -5.34 3.76
N VAL A 257 -19.26 -4.69 3.12
CA VAL A 257 -17.99 -4.32 3.77
C VAL A 257 -18.25 -3.37 4.94
N MET A 258 -19.01 -2.31 4.73
CA MET A 258 -19.29 -1.31 5.76
C MET A 258 -20.11 -1.89 6.92
N ALA A 259 -21.09 -2.74 6.64
CA ALA A 259 -21.86 -3.43 7.68
C ALA A 259 -21.01 -4.40 8.51
N THR A 260 -19.99 -5.02 7.90
CA THR A 260 -19.07 -5.90 8.63
C THR A 260 -18.10 -5.09 9.50
N LEU A 261 -17.56 -4.00 8.96
CA LEU A 261 -16.75 -3.05 9.72
C LEU A 261 -17.50 -2.46 10.91
N ASP A 262 -18.79 -2.13 10.74
CA ASP A 262 -19.62 -1.57 11.81
C ASP A 262 -19.89 -2.56 12.94
N ARG A 263 -20.00 -3.86 12.62
CA ARG A 263 -20.09 -4.92 13.63
C ARG A 263 -18.79 -5.02 14.44
N ASP A 264 -17.63 -4.95 13.80
CA ASP A 264 -16.33 -4.97 14.48
C ASP A 264 -16.17 -3.76 15.42
N VAL A 265 -16.57 -2.58 14.95
CA VAL A 265 -16.58 -1.35 15.76
C VAL A 265 -17.49 -1.48 16.98
N ALA A 266 -18.71 -1.99 16.80
CA ALA A 266 -19.64 -2.21 17.91
C ALA A 266 -19.09 -3.21 18.93
N ALA A 267 -18.39 -4.25 18.47
CA ALA A 267 -17.76 -5.24 19.33
C ALA A 267 -16.59 -4.65 20.14
N ILE A 268 -15.87 -3.66 19.61
CA ILE A 268 -14.83 -2.93 20.34
C ILE A 268 -15.47 -2.08 21.44
N HIS A 269 -16.47 -1.26 21.10
CA HIS A 269 -17.18 -0.42 22.08
C HIS A 269 -17.81 -1.21 23.21
N SER A 270 -18.35 -2.39 22.90
CA SER A 270 -18.93 -3.28 23.91
C SER A 270 -17.88 -3.84 24.89
N ARG A 271 -16.66 -4.11 24.40
CA ARG A 271 -15.53 -4.57 25.23
C ARG A 271 -14.97 -3.44 26.08
N GLU A 272 -14.85 -2.24 25.52
CA GLU A 272 -14.44 -1.05 26.27
C GLU A 272 -15.42 -0.77 27.41
N ALA A 273 -16.73 -0.76 27.14
CA ALA A 273 -17.76 -0.56 28.15
C ALA A 273 -17.69 -1.60 29.29
N ALA A 274 -17.43 -2.87 28.96
CA ALA A 274 -17.29 -3.93 29.95
C ALA A 274 -16.02 -3.83 30.82
N ASN A 275 -14.99 -3.10 30.39
CA ASN A 275 -13.77 -2.88 31.18
C ASN A 275 -13.91 -1.76 32.22
N TRP A 276 -15.00 -0.99 32.18
CA TRP A 276 -15.31 0.09 33.14
C TRP A 276 -16.33 -0.31 34.21
N GLU A 277 -16.83 -1.56 34.19
CA GLU A 277 -17.66 -2.18 35.24
C GLU A 277 -16.82 -3.08 36.17
#